data_AF-A0A0C3BNT4-F1
#
_entry.id   AF-A0A0C3BNT4-F1
#
_cell.length_a   1.000
_cell.length_b   1.000
_cell.length_c   1.000
_cell.angle_alpha   90.00
_cell.angle_beta   90.00
_cell.angle_gamma   90.00
#
_symmetry.space_group_name_H-M   'P 1'
#
loop_
_entity.id
_entity.type
_entity.pdbx_description
1 polymer ?
#
loop_
_entity_poly.entity_id
_entity_poly.type
_entity_poly.pdbx_seq_one_letter_code
_entity_poly.pdbx_strand_id
1 'polypeptide(L)'
;MRLAHGRFGFQTNSSILLSTQRRHFVKPRPKVRDPLENAPSSTLEYPSITETKGLEQDGYSQKKLTFIHRPPPTAPSPHSIVTAPASPLLRPATPHKALFKGVVKLKPGESPVILGGSSKLAANEDEPPLLRTFPPSTRKQHLEEKDLVRMRKLRESNPQLYTRTRLAKMFDCSPLFVSMAAPLPREVLHQVWKEKLEQKEGWTWRKQLVREMRKKRKDMW
;
A
#
# COMPACT_ATOMS: atom_id res chain seq x y z
N MET A 1 -92.24 7.23 -34.76
CA MET A 1 -92.35 7.76 -36.13
C MET A 1 -91.50 9.02 -36.23
N ARG A 2 -90.63 9.10 -37.26
CA ARG A 2 -90.30 10.29 -38.09
C ARG A 2 -89.84 11.58 -37.37
N LEU A 3 -88.78 12.33 -37.69
CA LEU A 3 -87.86 12.52 -38.83
C LEU A 3 -86.62 13.25 -38.23
N ALA A 4 -85.37 12.94 -38.55
CA ALA A 4 -84.64 13.34 -39.75
C ALA A 4 -84.67 14.85 -40.11
N HIS A 5 -83.53 15.50 -39.83
CA HIS A 5 -82.82 16.49 -40.66
C HIS A 5 -83.17 17.98 -40.57
N GLY A 6 -82.11 18.77 -40.31
CA GLY A 6 -82.02 20.20 -40.56
C GLY A 6 -80.59 20.69 -40.35
N ARG A 7 -79.77 20.66 -41.40
CA ARG A 7 -78.41 21.24 -41.45
C ARG A 7 -78.50 22.76 -41.46
N PHE A 8 -77.63 23.44 -40.73
CA PHE A 8 -77.05 24.71 -41.18
C PHE A 8 -75.59 24.76 -40.76
N GLY A 9 -74.71 24.69 -41.75
CA GLY A 9 -73.28 24.93 -41.56
C GLY A 9 -73.00 26.42 -41.57
N PHE A 10 -72.07 26.85 -40.73
CA PHE A 10 -71.21 27.97 -41.05
C PHE A 10 -69.76 27.54 -40.86
N GLN A 11 -69.03 27.73 -41.95
CA GLN A 11 -67.63 27.45 -42.11
C GLN A 11 -66.77 28.46 -41.37
N THR A 12 -65.62 27.95 -40.91
CA THR A 12 -64.31 28.60 -40.83
C THR A 12 -64.19 29.88 -40.00
N ASN A 13 -63.50 29.75 -38.87
CA ASN A 13 -62.22 30.43 -38.67
C ASN A 13 -61.41 29.61 -37.65
N SER A 14 -60.71 28.59 -38.15
CA SER A 14 -59.61 27.97 -37.40
C SER A 14 -58.48 28.99 -37.39
N SER A 15 -58.38 29.77 -36.32
CA SER A 15 -57.17 30.50 -36.00
C SER A 15 -56.06 29.47 -35.82
N ILE A 16 -55.18 29.41 -36.82
CA ILE A 16 -53.92 28.70 -36.75
C ILE A 16 -53.12 29.43 -35.66
N LEU A 17 -53.18 28.91 -34.43
CA LEU A 17 -52.21 29.24 -33.42
C LEU A 17 -50.88 28.68 -33.91
N LEU A 18 -50.07 29.55 -34.53
CA LEU A 18 -48.65 29.29 -34.70
C LEU A 18 -48.09 29.14 -33.28
N SER A 19 -48.03 27.90 -32.79
CA SER A 19 -47.21 27.56 -31.65
C SER A 19 -45.76 27.72 -32.12
N THR A 20 -45.22 28.91 -31.90
CA THR A 20 -43.78 29.11 -31.90
C THR A 20 -43.20 28.30 -30.75
N GLN A 21 -42.99 27.00 -31.00
CA GLN A 21 -42.04 26.18 -30.24
C GLN A 21 -40.68 26.83 -30.47
N ARG A 22 -40.31 27.76 -29.58
CA ARG A 22 -38.92 28.17 -29.43
C ARG A 22 -38.16 26.90 -29.10
N ARG A 23 -37.46 26.33 -30.09
CA ARG A 23 -36.47 25.28 -29.85
C ARG A 23 -35.54 25.83 -28.79
N HIS A 24 -35.63 25.33 -27.56
CA HIS A 24 -34.69 25.69 -26.52
C HIS A 24 -33.29 25.43 -27.07
N PHE A 25 -32.45 26.45 -27.06
CA PHE A 25 -31.07 26.34 -27.51
C PHE A 25 -30.37 25.32 -26.60
N VAL A 26 -30.27 24.07 -27.07
CA VAL A 26 -29.47 23.04 -26.42
C VAL A 26 -28.03 23.37 -26.75
N LYS A 27 -27.30 23.92 -25.77
CA LYS A 27 -25.86 24.14 -25.91
C LYS A 27 -25.23 22.80 -26.33
N PRO A 28 -24.41 22.77 -27.41
CA PRO A 28 -23.67 21.56 -27.74
C PRO A 28 -22.85 21.18 -26.51
N ARG A 29 -22.75 19.87 -26.22
CA ARG A 29 -21.87 19.40 -25.16
C ARG A 29 -20.47 19.99 -25.44
N PRO A 30 -19.85 20.66 -24.47
CA PRO A 30 -18.51 21.21 -24.68
C PRO A 30 -17.61 20.07 -25.17
N LYS A 31 -16.86 20.32 -26.26
CA LYS A 31 -15.84 19.38 -26.72
C LYS A 31 -14.84 19.25 -25.57
N VAL A 32 -14.92 18.14 -24.83
CA VAL A 32 -13.92 17.78 -23.84
C VAL A 32 -12.65 17.54 -24.64
N ARG A 33 -11.71 18.48 -24.60
CA ARG A 33 -10.36 18.24 -25.15
C ARG A 33 -9.83 16.99 -24.45
N ASP A 34 -9.33 16.03 -25.23
CA ASP A 34 -8.79 14.82 -24.64
C ASP A 34 -7.62 15.22 -23.71
N PRO A 35 -7.69 14.93 -22.40
CA PRO A 35 -6.64 15.30 -21.46
C PRO A 35 -5.28 14.69 -21.82
N LEU A 36 -5.23 13.73 -22.75
CA LEU A 36 -4.01 13.09 -23.25
C LEU A 36 -3.32 13.83 -24.40
N GLU A 37 -3.99 14.77 -25.08
CA GLU A 37 -3.38 15.52 -26.22
C GLU A 37 -2.13 16.31 -25.81
N ASN A 38 -2.06 16.74 -24.54
CA ASN A 38 -0.93 17.52 -23.98
C ASN A 38 -0.11 16.73 -22.96
N ALA A 39 -0.25 15.40 -22.91
CA ALA A 39 0.52 14.59 -21.97
C ALA A 39 2.02 14.66 -22.35
N PRO A 40 2.91 15.05 -21.42
CA PRO A 40 4.35 15.23 -21.71
C PRO A 40 5.08 13.92 -22.09
N SER A 41 4.41 12.77 -21.98
CA SER A 41 4.92 11.49 -22.51
C SER A 41 4.94 11.44 -24.04
N SER A 42 4.24 12.35 -24.73
CA SER A 42 4.16 12.39 -26.20
C SER A 42 5.33 13.12 -26.87
N THR A 43 6.03 14.01 -26.15
CA THR A 43 7.12 14.83 -26.71
C THR A 43 8.45 14.13 -26.48
N LEU A 44 9.01 13.58 -27.56
CA LEU A 44 10.23 12.78 -27.59
C LEU A 44 11.50 13.65 -27.60
N GLU A 45 11.83 14.29 -26.49
CA GLU A 45 13.18 14.86 -26.29
C GLU A 45 13.85 14.14 -25.12
N TYR A 46 14.80 13.24 -25.42
CA TYR A 46 15.54 12.50 -24.40
C TYR A 46 17.05 12.56 -24.69
N PRO A 47 17.89 12.88 -23.68
CA PRO A 47 19.35 13.00 -23.84
C PRO A 47 20.12 11.66 -23.78
N SER A 48 19.46 10.52 -23.50
CA SER A 48 20.13 9.22 -23.29
C SER A 48 19.78 8.21 -24.39
N ILE A 49 20.21 8.50 -25.62
CA ILE A 49 20.06 7.60 -26.76
C ILE A 49 21.32 6.73 -26.84
N THR A 50 21.19 5.42 -26.61
CA THR A 50 22.25 4.47 -26.93
C THR A 50 22.06 3.96 -28.36
N GLU A 51 22.94 4.39 -29.24
CA GLU A 51 22.97 4.00 -30.65
C GLU A 51 23.85 2.75 -30.81
N THR A 52 23.32 1.73 -31.48
CA THR A 52 24.12 0.55 -31.84
C THR A 52 25.11 0.92 -32.93
N LYS A 53 26.40 0.98 -32.60
CA LYS A 53 27.47 1.06 -33.61
C LYS A 53 27.64 -0.33 -34.24
N GLY A 54 27.28 -0.49 -35.53
CA GLY A 54 27.76 -1.61 -36.36
C GLY A 54 26.77 -2.71 -36.78
N LEU A 55 25.51 -2.38 -37.12
CA LEU A 55 24.67 -3.32 -37.89
C LEU A 55 24.74 -2.96 -39.38
N GLU A 56 25.35 -3.85 -40.17
CA GLU A 56 25.43 -3.74 -41.62
C GLU A 56 24.03 -3.84 -42.27
N GLN A 57 23.89 -3.14 -43.38
CA GLN A 57 22.63 -2.83 -44.04
C GLN A 57 22.11 -4.03 -44.85
N ASP A 58 21.29 -4.88 -44.22
CA ASP A 58 20.44 -5.79 -44.98
C ASP A 58 19.22 -5.03 -45.52
N GLY A 59 19.43 -4.27 -46.59
CA GLY A 59 18.53 -3.95 -47.71
C GLY A 59 17.10 -3.41 -47.50
N TYR A 60 16.50 -3.45 -46.31
CA TYR A 60 15.07 -3.13 -46.12
C TYR A 60 14.78 -2.52 -44.74
N SER A 61 15.40 -1.37 -44.45
CA SER A 61 14.88 -0.24 -43.64
C SER A 61 16.05 0.60 -43.11
N GLN A 62 16.29 1.78 -43.69
CA GLN A 62 17.37 2.71 -43.32
C GLN A 62 17.21 3.40 -41.94
N LYS A 63 16.38 2.86 -41.04
CA LYS A 63 16.07 3.50 -39.76
C LYS A 63 17.04 3.04 -38.68
N LYS A 64 17.96 3.94 -38.32
CA LYS A 64 18.85 3.87 -37.15
C LYS A 64 18.10 3.36 -35.91
N LEU A 65 18.43 2.15 -35.46
CA LEU A 65 17.80 1.54 -34.29
C LEU A 65 18.38 2.17 -33.00
N THR A 66 17.51 2.73 -32.17
CA THR A 66 17.89 3.34 -30.89
C THR A 66 17.16 2.66 -29.75
N PHE A 67 17.89 2.17 -28.75
CA PHE A 67 17.29 1.69 -27.50
C PHE A 67 17.14 2.87 -26.54
N ILE A 68 15.93 3.11 -26.06
CA ILE A 68 15.60 4.19 -25.12
C ILE A 68 15.25 3.56 -23.76
N HIS A 69 16.02 3.88 -22.73
CA HIS A 69 15.72 3.44 -21.36
C HIS A 69 14.67 4.36 -20.74
N ARG A 70 13.46 3.82 -20.49
CA ARG A 70 12.32 4.54 -19.88
C ARG A 70 11.90 3.86 -18.58
N PRO A 71 12.60 4.13 -17.46
CA PRO A 71 12.14 3.60 -16.19
C PRO A 71 10.75 4.22 -15.90
N PRO A 72 9.70 3.40 -15.69
CA PRO A 72 8.39 3.94 -15.47
C PRO A 72 8.35 4.67 -14.12
N PRO A 73 7.66 5.82 -14.00
CA PRO A 73 7.49 6.54 -12.74
C PRO A 73 6.40 5.88 -11.87
N THR A 74 6.34 4.56 -11.84
CA THR A 74 5.38 3.76 -11.08
C THR A 74 6.11 2.84 -10.12
N ALA A 75 5.44 2.45 -9.04
CA ALA A 75 6.00 1.46 -8.12
C ALA A 75 6.28 0.13 -8.87
N PRO A 76 7.44 -0.49 -8.66
CA PRO A 76 7.76 -1.76 -9.31
C PRO A 76 6.77 -2.85 -8.88
N SER A 77 6.35 -3.70 -9.82
CA SER A 77 5.55 -4.88 -9.48
C SER A 77 6.41 -5.90 -8.70
N PRO A 78 5.82 -6.80 -7.90
CA PRO A 78 6.56 -7.85 -7.20
C PRO A 78 7.39 -8.76 -8.13
N HIS A 79 7.02 -8.84 -9.41
CA HIS A 79 7.71 -9.62 -10.44
C HIS A 79 8.76 -8.80 -11.23
N SER A 80 8.93 -7.51 -10.93
CA SER A 80 9.93 -6.67 -11.58
C SER A 80 11.32 -7.00 -11.07
N ILE A 81 12.11 -7.66 -11.91
CA ILE A 81 13.51 -8.04 -11.61
C ILE A 81 14.48 -6.87 -11.88
N VAL A 82 14.02 -5.82 -12.58
CA VAL A 82 14.87 -4.75 -13.13
C VAL A 82 15.30 -3.73 -12.08
N THR A 83 14.51 -3.52 -11.03
CA THR A 83 14.73 -2.42 -10.06
C THR A 83 15.03 -2.90 -8.64
N ALA A 84 14.94 -4.21 -8.38
CA ALA A 84 15.30 -4.85 -7.13
C ALA A 84 16.47 -5.82 -7.38
N PRO A 85 17.73 -5.33 -7.45
CA PRO A 85 18.86 -6.24 -7.50
C PRO A 85 18.89 -7.03 -6.18
N ALA A 86 18.80 -8.36 -6.29
CA ALA A 86 18.89 -9.32 -5.20
C ALA A 86 17.76 -9.25 -4.15
N SER A 87 16.56 -9.72 -4.51
CA SER A 87 15.72 -10.28 -3.46
C SER A 87 16.46 -11.47 -2.83
N PRO A 88 16.50 -11.61 -1.50
CA PRO A 88 17.18 -12.74 -0.84
C PRO A 88 16.51 -14.10 -1.13
N LEU A 89 15.34 -14.07 -1.76
CA LEU A 89 14.58 -15.24 -2.20
C LEU A 89 15.00 -15.72 -3.60
N LEU A 90 15.62 -14.86 -4.41
CA LEU A 90 16.20 -15.26 -5.67
C LEU A 90 17.60 -15.84 -5.43
N ARG A 91 17.92 -16.93 -6.13
CA ARG A 91 19.29 -17.45 -6.14
C ARG A 91 20.22 -16.33 -6.62
N PRO A 92 21.39 -16.12 -5.99
CA PRO A 92 22.35 -15.15 -6.50
C PRO A 92 22.64 -15.48 -7.96
N ALA A 93 22.63 -14.46 -8.83
CA ALA A 93 22.84 -14.65 -10.26
C ALA A 93 24.15 -15.43 -10.48
N THR A 94 24.12 -16.47 -11.30
CA THR A 94 25.34 -17.07 -11.83
C THR A 94 26.12 -15.96 -12.54
N PRO A 95 27.46 -15.89 -12.40
CA PRO A 95 28.25 -14.79 -12.93
C PRO A 95 28.35 -14.86 -14.46
N HIS A 96 27.27 -14.54 -15.16
CA HIS A 96 27.35 -14.11 -16.55
C HIS A 96 27.75 -12.64 -16.53
N LYS A 97 28.82 -12.29 -17.27
CA LYS A 97 29.33 -10.92 -17.47
C LYS A 97 28.23 -10.01 -18.06
N ALA A 98 27.27 -9.58 -17.25
CA ALA A 98 26.27 -8.60 -17.63
C ALA A 98 26.76 -7.22 -17.18
N LEU A 99 27.09 -6.40 -18.17
CA LEU A 99 27.71 -5.09 -18.05
C LEU A 99 26.66 -4.02 -17.72
N PHE A 100 25.97 -4.16 -16.58
CA PHE A 100 25.12 -3.09 -16.07
C PHE A 100 26.00 -2.02 -15.43
N LYS A 101 26.11 -0.86 -16.11
CA LYS A 101 26.75 0.36 -15.61
C LYS A 101 25.88 0.94 -14.48
N GLY A 102 26.08 0.41 -13.28
CA GLY A 102 25.42 0.87 -12.06
C GLY A 102 25.69 0.03 -10.82
N VAL A 103 26.60 -0.96 -10.89
CA VAL A 103 26.95 -1.83 -9.76
C VAL A 103 28.29 -1.39 -9.16
N VAL A 104 28.27 -1.11 -7.86
CA VAL A 104 29.47 -0.88 -7.03
C VAL A 104 30.44 -2.05 -7.24
N LYS A 105 31.67 -1.73 -7.65
CA LYS A 105 32.76 -2.69 -7.88
C LYS A 105 33.12 -3.37 -6.55
N LEU A 106 32.63 -4.59 -6.32
CA LEU A 106 33.17 -5.47 -5.28
C LEU A 106 34.41 -6.19 -5.83
N LYS A 107 35.51 -6.13 -5.07
CA LYS A 107 36.77 -6.78 -5.43
C LYS A 107 36.61 -8.31 -5.39
N PRO A 108 37.17 -9.06 -6.35
CA PRO A 108 37.09 -10.51 -6.36
C PRO A 108 38.05 -11.10 -5.32
N GLY A 109 37.52 -11.81 -4.31
CA GLY A 109 38.36 -12.54 -3.34
C GLY A 109 37.78 -12.73 -1.94
N GLU A 110 36.74 -11.97 -1.55
CA GLU A 110 36.09 -12.13 -0.25
C GLU A 110 34.75 -12.85 -0.45
N SER A 111 34.69 -14.11 -0.03
CA SER A 111 33.40 -14.77 0.22
C SER A 111 32.69 -14.02 1.34
N PRO A 112 31.36 -13.79 1.25
CA PRO A 112 30.64 -13.25 2.39
C PRO A 112 30.70 -14.28 3.50
N VAL A 113 31.54 -14.00 4.51
CA VAL A 113 31.55 -14.76 5.75
C VAL A 113 30.15 -14.65 6.33
N ILE A 114 29.42 -15.76 6.39
CA ILE A 114 28.19 -15.90 7.16
C ILE A 114 28.60 -15.89 8.64
N LEU A 115 28.96 -14.72 9.13
CA LEU A 115 29.12 -14.46 10.55
C LEU A 115 27.73 -14.10 11.07
N GLY A 116 27.10 -15.08 11.72
CA GLY A 116 25.97 -14.84 12.61
C GLY A 116 26.38 -13.82 13.66
N GLY A 117 26.13 -12.55 13.37
CA GLY A 117 26.56 -11.43 14.19
C GLY A 117 25.51 -10.34 14.05
N SER A 118 24.79 -10.10 15.16
CA SER A 118 23.81 -9.04 15.37
C SER A 118 24.19 -7.75 14.62
N SER A 119 23.59 -7.50 13.46
CA SER A 119 23.74 -6.22 12.78
C SER A 119 23.14 -5.15 13.68
N LYS A 120 24.02 -4.33 14.26
CA LYS A 120 23.68 -2.94 14.54
C LYS A 120 23.16 -2.39 13.21
N LEU A 121 21.86 -2.12 13.15
CA LEU A 121 21.25 -1.32 12.09
C LEU A 121 21.84 0.09 12.20
N ALA A 122 23.07 0.26 11.72
CA ALA A 122 23.48 1.53 11.19
C ALA A 122 22.44 1.82 10.10
N ALA A 123 21.73 2.93 10.24
CA ALA A 123 21.05 3.51 9.08
C ALA A 123 22.10 3.53 7.96
N ASN A 124 21.80 2.93 6.81
CA ASN A 124 22.55 3.30 5.63
C ASN A 124 22.38 4.83 5.55
N GLU A 125 23.45 5.61 5.72
CA GLU A 125 23.39 7.08 5.85
C GLU A 125 22.65 7.75 4.66
N ASP A 126 22.51 7.00 3.56
CA ASP A 126 21.83 7.37 2.31
C ASP A 126 20.32 7.02 2.27
N GLU A 127 19.79 6.32 3.27
CA GLU A 127 18.36 5.96 3.33
C GLU A 127 17.54 7.02 4.09
N PRO A 128 16.32 7.35 3.62
CA PRO A 128 15.44 8.23 4.36
C PRO A 128 15.08 7.61 5.72
N PRO A 129 14.89 8.45 6.77
CA PRO A 129 14.63 7.94 8.11
C PRO A 129 13.31 7.17 8.18
N LEU A 130 13.34 6.03 8.88
CA LEU A 130 12.16 5.21 9.10
C LEU A 130 11.11 5.96 9.94
N LEU A 131 9.83 5.80 9.57
CA LEU A 131 8.69 6.36 10.35
C LEU A 131 8.64 5.85 11.80
N ARG A 132 9.24 4.69 12.08
CA ARG A 132 9.38 4.14 13.42
C ARG A 132 10.82 3.71 13.66
N THR A 133 11.58 4.56 14.33
CA THR A 133 12.91 4.24 14.84
C THR A 133 12.78 3.37 16.09
N PHE A 134 12.61 2.07 15.91
CA PHE A 134 12.88 1.14 17.01
C PHE A 134 14.39 0.95 17.07
N PRO A 135 15.05 1.16 18.23
CA PRO A 135 16.44 0.76 18.34
C PRO A 135 16.53 -0.74 18.00
N PRO A 136 17.57 -1.19 17.26
CA PRO A 136 17.76 -2.60 16.99
C PRO A 136 17.75 -3.36 18.31
N SER A 137 16.64 -4.03 18.60
CA SER A 137 16.44 -4.72 19.86
C SER A 137 17.21 -6.02 19.81
N THR A 138 18.44 -6.00 20.32
CA THR A 138 19.20 -7.23 20.58
C THR A 138 18.43 -8.06 21.59
N ARG A 139 18.06 -9.29 21.24
CA ARG A 139 17.34 -10.20 22.14
C ARG A 139 18.20 -10.47 23.37
N LYS A 140 17.79 -9.96 24.54
CA LYS A 140 18.43 -10.23 25.82
C LYS A 140 17.98 -11.59 26.35
N GLN A 141 18.92 -12.49 26.65
CA GLN A 141 18.66 -13.83 27.20
C GLN A 141 19.31 -13.96 28.58
N HIS A 142 18.86 -13.16 29.56
CA HIS A 142 19.43 -13.13 30.91
C HIS A 142 18.52 -13.74 31.99
N LEU A 143 17.30 -14.16 31.64
CA LEU A 143 16.34 -14.67 32.62
C LEU A 143 16.52 -16.16 32.87
N GLU A 144 16.59 -16.53 34.14
CA GLU A 144 16.61 -17.93 34.56
C GLU A 144 15.19 -18.46 34.84
N GLU A 145 15.06 -19.78 34.95
CA GLU A 145 13.78 -20.42 35.30
C GLU A 145 13.23 -19.97 36.67
N LYS A 146 14.12 -19.65 37.61
CA LYS A 146 13.76 -19.10 38.93
C LYS A 146 12.99 -17.78 38.80
N ASP A 147 13.39 -16.93 37.87
CA ASP A 147 12.72 -15.66 37.62
C ASP A 147 11.35 -15.87 36.99
N LEU A 148 11.20 -16.88 36.13
CA LEU A 148 9.91 -17.25 35.55
C LEU A 148 8.91 -17.68 36.63
N VAL A 149 9.35 -18.55 37.55
CA VAL A 149 8.52 -19.00 38.67
C VAL A 149 8.15 -17.81 39.57
N ARG A 150 9.11 -16.92 39.85
CA ARG A 150 8.85 -15.70 40.63
C ARG A 150 7.84 -14.78 39.96
N MET A 151 7.95 -14.57 38.64
CA MET A 151 6.99 -13.78 37.87
C MET A 151 5.59 -14.35 37.93
N ARG A 152 5.42 -15.67 37.78
CA ARG A 152 4.11 -16.34 37.90
C ARG A 152 3.51 -16.13 39.28
N LYS A 153 4.26 -16.42 40.34
CA LYS A 153 3.82 -16.26 41.74
C LYS A 153 3.39 -14.82 42.05
N LEU A 154 4.19 -13.83 41.64
CA LEU A 154 3.83 -12.42 41.85
C LEU A 154 2.52 -12.05 41.14
N ARG A 155 2.33 -12.53 39.91
CA ARG A 155 1.13 -12.22 39.12
C ARG A 155 -0.12 -12.94 39.60
N GLU A 156 0.02 -14.16 40.11
CA GLU A 156 -1.05 -14.91 40.78
C GLU A 156 -1.47 -14.22 42.08
N SER A 157 -0.52 -13.70 42.86
CA SER A 157 -0.83 -13.05 44.15
C SER A 157 -1.68 -11.79 44.01
N ASN A 158 -1.31 -10.88 43.11
CA ASN A 158 -1.96 -9.58 42.93
C ASN A 158 -1.82 -9.07 41.49
N PRO A 159 -2.72 -9.47 40.57
CA PRO A 159 -2.62 -9.13 39.15
C PRO A 159 -2.75 -7.63 38.85
N GLN A 160 -3.43 -6.87 39.72
CA GLN A 160 -3.60 -5.42 39.60
C GLN A 160 -2.33 -4.65 39.92
N LEU A 161 -1.55 -5.11 40.92
CA LEU A 161 -0.32 -4.46 41.34
C LEU A 161 0.86 -4.91 40.46
N TYR A 162 0.97 -6.21 40.21
CA TYR A 162 2.01 -6.82 39.37
C TYR A 162 1.57 -6.92 37.91
N THR A 163 1.31 -5.75 37.32
CA THR A 163 0.96 -5.62 35.91
C THR A 163 2.12 -6.03 35.00
N ARG A 164 1.82 -6.28 33.72
CA ARG A 164 2.84 -6.70 32.73
C ARG A 164 3.97 -5.69 32.62
N THR A 165 3.64 -4.40 32.67
CA THR A 165 4.62 -3.31 32.57
C THR A 165 5.47 -3.21 33.81
N ARG A 166 4.92 -3.47 35.01
CA ARG A 166 5.69 -3.47 36.25
C ARG A 166 6.67 -4.65 36.31
N LEU A 167 6.20 -5.86 36.00
CA LEU A 167 7.06 -7.06 35.95
C LEU A 167 8.16 -6.92 34.89
N ALA A 168 7.82 -6.37 33.72
CA ALA A 168 8.80 -6.09 32.67
C ALA A 168 9.96 -5.19 33.15
N LYS A 169 9.64 -4.17 33.96
CA LYS A 169 10.66 -3.28 34.56
C LYS A 169 11.44 -3.94 35.69
N MET A 170 10.82 -4.85 36.45
CA MET A 170 11.50 -5.54 37.55
C MET A 170 12.52 -6.58 37.07
N PHE A 171 12.23 -7.23 35.93
CA PHE A 171 13.03 -8.31 35.36
C PHE A 171 13.73 -7.89 34.05
N ASP A 172 13.77 -6.59 33.74
CA ASP A 172 14.38 -6.01 32.53
C ASP A 172 14.06 -6.74 31.22
N CYS A 173 12.80 -7.18 31.08
CA CYS A 173 12.33 -7.95 29.93
C CYS A 173 11.17 -7.28 29.20
N SER A 174 10.84 -7.76 28.00
CA SER A 174 9.74 -7.20 27.21
C SER A 174 8.37 -7.46 27.88
N PRO A 175 7.44 -6.49 27.91
CA PRO A 175 6.07 -6.72 28.41
C PRO A 175 5.30 -7.81 27.63
N LEU A 176 5.73 -8.09 26.39
CA LEU A 176 5.24 -9.22 25.61
C LEU A 176 5.74 -10.56 26.17
N PHE A 177 7.02 -10.61 26.56
CA PHE A 177 7.60 -11.80 27.18
C PHE A 177 6.87 -12.16 28.49
N VAL A 178 6.58 -11.16 29.33
CA VAL A 178 5.79 -11.35 30.56
C VAL A 178 4.41 -11.94 30.27
N SER A 179 3.72 -11.51 29.19
CA SER A 179 2.41 -12.12 28.87
C SER A 179 2.48 -13.58 28.46
N MET A 180 3.61 -14.03 27.91
CA MET A 180 3.81 -15.43 27.56
C MET A 180 4.19 -16.25 28.80
N ALA A 181 5.11 -15.74 29.63
CA ALA A 181 5.65 -16.45 30.77
C ALA A 181 4.70 -16.52 31.99
N ALA A 182 3.93 -15.45 32.20
CA ALA A 182 2.99 -15.30 33.31
C ALA A 182 1.66 -14.72 32.75
N PRO A 183 0.74 -15.57 32.26
CA PRO A 183 -0.58 -15.12 31.84
C PRO A 183 -1.38 -14.59 33.04
N LEU A 184 -2.42 -13.82 32.76
CA LEU A 184 -3.35 -13.35 33.80
C LEU A 184 -4.24 -14.53 34.24
N PRO A 185 -4.62 -14.67 35.52
CA PRO A 185 -5.61 -15.66 35.93
C PRO A 185 -6.90 -15.52 35.12
N ARG A 186 -7.53 -16.66 34.81
CA ARG A 186 -8.65 -16.75 33.86
C ARG A 186 -9.83 -15.86 34.25
N GLU A 187 -10.13 -15.77 35.54
CA GLU A 187 -11.24 -14.97 36.08
C GLU A 187 -11.05 -13.48 35.81
N VAL A 188 -9.89 -12.94 36.16
CA VAL A 188 -9.54 -11.53 35.93
C VAL A 188 -9.46 -11.24 34.43
N LEU A 189 -8.96 -12.19 33.63
CA LEU A 189 -8.94 -12.07 32.18
C LEU A 189 -10.36 -11.96 31.60
N HIS A 190 -11.30 -12.75 32.10
CA HIS A 190 -12.71 -12.67 31.70
C HIS A 190 -13.33 -11.32 32.08
N GLN A 191 -13.04 -10.79 33.27
CA GLN A 191 -13.48 -9.46 33.70
C GLN A 191 -12.94 -8.36 32.76
N VAL A 192 -11.64 -8.37 32.46
CA VAL A 192 -11.03 -7.41 31.53
C VAL A 192 -11.63 -7.52 30.12
N TRP A 193 -12.04 -8.72 29.70
CA TRP A 193 -12.74 -8.90 28.43
C TRP A 193 -14.16 -8.36 28.47
N LYS A 194 -14.89 -8.60 29.56
CA LYS A 194 -16.24 -8.06 29.78
C LYS A 194 -16.23 -6.53 29.77
N GLU A 195 -15.32 -5.89 30.52
CA GLU A 195 -15.14 -4.44 30.52
C GLU A 195 -14.85 -3.88 29.12
N LYS A 196 -14.01 -4.56 28.34
CA LYS A 196 -13.72 -4.17 26.95
C LYS A 196 -14.92 -4.33 26.02
N LEU A 197 -15.81 -5.29 26.29
CA LEU A 197 -17.05 -5.47 25.55
C LEU A 197 -18.04 -4.36 25.88
N GLU A 198 -18.27 -4.09 27.16
CA GLU A 198 -19.12 -2.99 27.64
C GLU A 198 -18.65 -1.64 27.09
N GLN A 199 -17.33 -1.40 27.08
CA GLN A 199 -16.75 -0.21 26.47
C GLN A 199 -17.02 -0.11 24.95
N LYS A 200 -17.13 -1.23 24.24
CA LYS A 200 -17.46 -1.25 22.79
C LYS A 200 -18.97 -1.09 22.55
N GLU A 201 -19.79 -1.64 23.42
CA GLU A 201 -21.24 -1.47 23.40
C GLU A 201 -21.61 -0.01 23.62
N GLY A 202 -20.89 0.69 24.51
CA GLY A 202 -21.03 2.14 24.70
C GLY A 202 -20.55 3.01 23.52
N TRP A 203 -20.09 2.45 22.41
CA TRP A 203 -19.71 3.24 21.24
C TRP A 203 -20.93 3.66 20.42
N THR A 204 -20.96 4.94 20.03
CA THR A 204 -21.89 5.43 19.00
C THR A 204 -21.75 4.65 17.69
N TRP A 205 -22.85 4.51 16.94
CA TRP A 205 -22.88 3.84 15.63
C TRP A 205 -21.76 4.31 14.67
N ARG A 206 -21.48 5.62 14.65
CA ARG A 206 -20.44 6.21 13.78
C ARG A 206 -19.04 5.69 14.14
N LYS A 207 -18.74 5.57 15.44
CA LYS A 207 -17.46 5.06 15.92
C LYS A 207 -17.30 3.56 15.62
N GLN A 208 -18.37 2.79 15.76
CA GLN A 208 -18.39 1.37 15.39
C GLN A 208 -18.08 1.20 13.90
N LEU A 209 -18.80 1.92 13.02
CA LEU A 209 -18.59 1.91 11.57
C LEU A 209 -17.14 2.25 11.18
N VAL A 210 -16.57 3.33 11.75
CA VAL A 210 -15.18 3.73 11.47
C VAL A 210 -14.18 2.66 11.91
N ARG A 211 -14.42 1.98 13.04
CA ARG A 211 -13.55 0.92 13.55
C ARG A 211 -13.62 -0.33 12.68
N GLU A 212 -14.81 -0.69 12.21
CA GLU A 212 -14.99 -1.78 11.24
C GLU A 212 -14.32 -1.49 9.90
N MET A 213 -14.48 -0.28 9.35
CA MET A 213 -13.77 0.13 8.13
C MET A 213 -12.25 0.09 8.31
N ARG A 214 -11.74 0.47 9.49
CA ARG A 214 -10.30 0.35 9.80
C ARG A 214 -9.85 -1.10 9.88
N LYS A 215 -10.68 -2.00 10.42
CA LYS A 215 -10.42 -3.45 10.43
C LYS A 215 -10.35 -3.99 9.00
N LYS A 216 -11.36 -3.71 8.16
CA LYS A 216 -11.39 -4.11 6.75
C LYS A 216 -10.17 -3.59 5.97
N ARG A 217 -9.77 -2.33 6.16
CA ARG A 217 -8.55 -1.80 5.52
C ARG A 217 -7.28 -2.50 5.99
N LYS A 218 -7.18 -2.84 7.28
CA LYS A 218 -6.03 -3.59 7.81
C LYS A 218 -6.00 -5.02 7.27
N ASP A 219 -7.15 -5.66 7.09
CA ASP A 219 -7.24 -7.02 6.55
C ASP A 219 -6.95 -7.06 5.04
N MET A 220 -7.15 -5.94 4.31
CA MET A 220 -6.85 -5.80 2.88
C MET A 220 -5.44 -5.25 2.57
N TRP A 221 -4.71 -4.77 3.57
CA TRP A 221 -3.32 -4.32 3.46
C TRP A 221 -2.36 -5.49 3.62
#